data_AF-B3S0Z0-F1
#
_entry.id   AF-B3S0Z0-F1
#
_cell.length_a   1.000
_cell.length_b   1.000
_cell.length_c   1.000
_cell.angle_alpha   90.00
_cell.angle_beta   90.00
_cell.angle_gamma   90.00
#
_symmetry.space_group_name_H-M   'P 1'
#
loop_
_entity.id
_entity.type
_entity.pdbx_description
1 polymer ?
#
loop_
_entity_poly.entity_id
_entity_poly.type
_entity_poly.pdbx_seq_one_letter_code
_entity_poly.pdbx_strand_id
1 'polypeptide(L)'
;MGTNVKSTYHELMNEAASHGYDIASLEFAQYLDSQDEFKEYRELFYVPRKKTLPQTDLSLVDGESESVYLLGNSLGLQPKQSRQDLMEYMDKWAEMLVFIYKYNLP
;
A
#
# COMPACT_ATOMS: atom_id res chain seq x y z
N MET A 1 -19.97 24.82 -13.43
CA MET A 1 -19.64 25.04 -12.01
C MET A 1 -18.18 24.69 -11.84
N GLY A 2 -17.29 25.69 -11.90
CA GLY A 2 -15.86 25.46 -11.74
C GLY A 2 -15.56 25.17 -10.28
N THR A 3 -14.97 24.02 -9.99
CA THR A 3 -14.39 23.77 -8.67
C THR A 3 -13.26 24.79 -8.48
N ASN A 4 -13.41 25.63 -7.46
CA ASN A 4 -12.33 26.50 -7.00
C ASN A 4 -11.30 25.60 -6.32
N VAL A 5 -10.46 24.94 -7.12
CA VAL A 5 -9.34 24.14 -6.62
C VAL A 5 -8.34 25.15 -6.08
N LYS A 6 -8.40 25.43 -4.78
CA LYS A 6 -7.30 26.09 -4.11
C LYS A 6 -6.07 25.20 -4.31
N SER A 7 -4.92 25.83 -4.52
CA SER A 7 -3.66 25.09 -4.61
C SER A 7 -3.47 24.27 -3.33
N THR A 8 -3.22 22.97 -3.47
CA THR A 8 -3.03 22.01 -2.35
C THR A 8 -2.00 22.51 -1.33
N TYR A 9 -0.99 23.23 -1.79
CA TYR A 9 0.00 23.86 -0.92
C TYR A 9 -0.62 24.85 0.07
N HIS A 10 -1.53 25.72 -0.38
CA HIS A 10 -2.17 26.71 0.48
C HIS A 10 -3.11 26.06 1.49
N GLU A 11 -3.74 24.95 1.12
CA GLU A 11 -4.60 24.18 2.02
C GLU A 11 -3.77 23.54 3.14
N LEU A 12 -2.66 22.87 2.78
CA LEU A 12 -1.74 22.28 3.75
C LEU A 12 -1.10 23.33 4.66
N MET A 13 -0.72 24.49 4.13
CA MET A 13 -0.18 25.60 4.95
C MET A 13 -1.20 26.10 5.98
N ASN A 14 -2.47 26.26 5.57
CA ASN A 14 -3.52 26.71 6.48
C ASN A 14 -3.84 25.66 7.55
N GLU A 15 -3.85 24.39 7.16
CA GLU A 15 -4.08 23.25 8.07
C GLU A 15 -2.93 23.09 9.07
N ALA A 16 -1.68 23.21 8.63
CA ALA A 16 -0.53 23.19 9.53
C ALA A 16 -0.62 24.35 10.54
N ALA A 17 -0.89 25.57 10.04
CA ALA A 17 -0.98 26.76 10.87
C ALA A 17 -2.15 26.72 11.87
N SER A 18 -3.32 26.17 11.50
CA SER A 18 -4.48 26.07 12.40
C SER A 18 -4.25 25.12 13.58
N HIS A 19 -3.39 24.11 13.39
CA HIS A 19 -3.00 23.15 14.42
C HIS A 19 -1.66 23.47 15.10
N GLY A 20 -1.01 24.58 14.72
CA GLY A 20 0.24 25.04 15.32
C GLY A 20 1.48 24.25 14.91
N TYR A 21 1.41 23.53 13.78
CA TYR A 21 2.54 22.79 13.23
C TYR A 21 3.30 23.59 12.16
N ASP A 22 4.57 23.27 11.98
CA ASP A 22 5.32 23.68 10.78
C ASP A 22 5.02 22.72 9.61
N ILE A 23 4.90 23.24 8.39
CA ILE A 23 4.52 22.41 7.22
C ILE A 23 5.52 21.30 6.91
N ALA A 24 6.80 21.47 7.26
CA ALA A 24 7.85 20.48 7.03
C ALA A 24 8.14 19.62 8.28
N SER A 25 7.33 19.75 9.33
CA SER A 25 7.51 19.01 10.58
C SER A 25 7.05 17.56 10.50
N LEU A 26 7.64 16.70 11.33
CA LEU A 26 7.23 15.30 11.46
C LEU A 26 5.85 15.21 12.12
N GLU A 27 5.58 16.08 13.07
CA GLU A 27 4.33 16.15 13.83
C GLU A 27 3.15 16.44 12.90
N PHE A 28 3.33 17.31 11.90
CA PHE A 28 2.30 17.56 10.90
C PHE A 28 2.05 16.34 10.02
N ALA A 29 3.10 15.64 9.58
CA ALA A 29 2.95 14.40 8.81
C ALA A 29 2.18 13.33 9.60
N GLN A 30 2.50 13.15 10.88
CA GLN A 30 1.80 12.22 11.78
C GLN A 30 0.34 12.63 12.01
N TYR A 31 0.07 13.93 12.11
CA TYR A 31 -1.30 14.45 12.17
C TYR A 31 -2.08 14.08 10.91
N LEU A 32 -1.51 14.29 9.72
CA LEU A 32 -2.17 13.93 8.46
C LEU A 32 -2.41 12.41 8.36
N ASP A 33 -1.44 11.58 8.74
CA ASP A 33 -1.61 10.12 8.82
C ASP A 33 -2.75 9.72 9.78
N SER A 34 -2.97 10.49 10.86
CA SER A 34 -4.05 10.23 11.82
C SER A 34 -5.44 10.52 11.24
N GLN A 35 -5.54 11.52 10.36
CA GLN A 35 -6.77 11.95 9.68
C GLN A 35 -7.08 11.13 8.42
N ASP A 36 -6.15 10.30 7.94
CA ASP A 36 -6.37 9.43 6.79
C ASP A 36 -7.41 8.34 7.09
N GLU A 37 -8.60 8.48 6.51
CA GLU A 37 -9.70 7.50 6.57
C GLU A 37 -9.32 6.15 5.96
N PHE A 38 -8.29 6.09 5.11
CA PHE A 38 -7.85 4.89 4.41
C PHE A 38 -6.56 4.27 4.98
N LYS A 39 -6.05 4.76 6.11
CA LYS A 39 -4.80 4.25 6.70
C LYS A 39 -4.79 2.73 6.93
N GLU A 40 -5.95 2.14 7.23
CA GLU A 40 -6.10 0.70 7.47
C GLU A 40 -5.82 -0.13 6.21
N TYR A 41 -6.00 0.42 5.00
CA TYR A 41 -5.74 -0.29 3.76
C TYR A 41 -4.25 -0.58 3.57
N ARG A 42 -3.36 0.20 4.18
CA ARG A 42 -1.91 -0.08 4.18
C ARG A 42 -1.63 -1.49 4.71
N GLU A 43 -2.36 -1.89 5.74
CA GLU A 43 -2.21 -3.20 6.38
C GLU A 43 -2.67 -4.37 5.50
N LEU A 44 -3.30 -4.10 4.35
CA LEU A 44 -3.71 -5.15 3.41
C LEU A 44 -2.60 -5.54 2.43
N PHE A 45 -1.44 -4.87 2.45
CA PHE A 45 -0.34 -5.09 1.51
C PHE A 45 0.95 -5.54 2.20
N TYR A 46 1.81 -6.26 1.47
CA TYR A 46 3.18 -6.52 1.88
C TYR A 46 4.09 -5.37 1.45
N VAL A 47 4.51 -4.52 2.39
CA VAL A 47 5.53 -3.49 2.14
C VAL A 47 6.93 -4.12 2.32
N PRO A 48 7.85 -3.98 1.34
CA PRO A 48 9.20 -4.53 1.48
C PRO A 48 9.97 -3.88 2.62
N ARG A 49 10.70 -4.68 3.39
CA ARG A 49 11.66 -4.16 4.39
C ARG A 49 12.90 -3.64 3.69
N LYS A 50 13.54 -2.59 4.23
CA LYS A 50 14.72 -1.98 3.61
C LYS A 50 15.83 -3.00 3.33
N LYS A 51 16.07 -3.95 4.25
CA LYS A 51 17.08 -5.01 4.05
C LYS A 51 16.84 -5.95 2.86
N THR A 52 15.61 -6.02 2.34
CA THR A 52 15.25 -6.87 1.20
C THR A 52 15.47 -6.19 -0.14
N LEU A 53 15.70 -4.87 -0.14
CA LEU A 53 15.89 -4.11 -1.37
C LEU A 53 17.34 -4.19 -1.85
N PRO A 54 17.56 -4.28 -3.18
CA PRO A 54 18.91 -4.25 -3.74
C PRO A 54 19.59 -2.91 -3.43
N GLN A 55 20.92 -2.93 -3.29
CA GLN A 55 21.74 -1.71 -3.12
C GLN A 55 21.45 -0.89 -1.85
N THR A 56 20.85 -1.50 -0.82
CA THR A 56 20.64 -0.84 0.48
C THR A 56 21.91 -0.91 1.34
N ASP A 57 22.42 0.25 1.74
CA ASP A 57 23.50 0.34 2.74
C ASP A 57 22.91 0.25 4.16
N LEU A 58 23.04 -0.93 4.77
CA LEU A 58 22.54 -1.21 6.13
C LEU A 58 23.30 -0.47 7.23
N SER A 59 24.43 0.19 6.94
CA SER A 59 25.09 1.06 7.90
C SER A 59 24.40 2.42 8.08
N LEU A 60 23.56 2.81 7.11
CA LEU A 60 22.87 4.10 7.08
C LEU A 60 21.38 4.01 7.45
N VAL A 61 20.79 2.80 7.48
CA VAL A 61 19.36 2.60 7.69
C VAL A 61 19.06 1.42 8.59
N ASP A 62 17.92 1.48 9.29
CA ASP A 62 17.35 0.31 9.95
C ASP A 62 16.79 -0.68 8.91
N GLY A 63 17.43 -1.83 8.77
CA GLY A 63 17.05 -2.86 7.81
C GLY A 63 15.68 -3.52 8.08
N GLU A 64 15.20 -3.53 9.31
CA GLU A 64 13.90 -4.13 9.65
C GLU A 64 12.72 -3.22 9.33
N SER A 65 12.95 -1.90 9.29
CA SER A 65 11.93 -0.93 8.93
C SER A 65 11.43 -1.10 7.50
N GLU A 66 10.18 -0.73 7.28
CA GLU A 66 9.57 -0.71 5.95
C GLU A 66 10.26 0.31 5.05
N SER A 67 10.31 -0.01 3.75
CA SER A 67 10.80 0.90 2.73
C SER A 67 9.79 1.98 2.37
N VAL A 68 10.29 3.07 1.79
CA VAL A 68 9.45 4.11 1.15
C VAL A 68 9.24 3.70 -0.31
N TYR A 69 8.13 3.02 -0.58
CA TYR A 69 7.87 2.42 -1.88
C TYR A 69 7.09 3.37 -2.82
N LEU A 70 7.81 4.12 -3.65
CA LEU A 70 7.24 5.08 -4.60
C LEU A 70 7.14 4.54 -6.05
N LEU A 71 7.24 3.22 -6.23
CA LEU A 71 7.19 2.55 -7.55
C LEU A 71 5.82 1.90 -7.83
N GLY A 72 4.79 2.23 -7.06
CA GLY A 72 3.46 1.63 -7.16
C GLY A 72 2.77 1.84 -8.52
N ASN A 73 3.20 2.83 -9.30
CA ASN A 73 2.70 3.09 -10.66
C ASN A 73 3.23 2.10 -11.71
N SER A 74 4.31 1.37 -11.41
CA SER A 74 4.88 0.37 -12.32
C SER A 74 4.61 -1.05 -11.82
N LEU A 75 4.92 -1.31 -10.54
CA LEU A 75 4.66 -2.60 -9.91
C LEU A 75 3.96 -2.36 -8.58
N GLY A 76 2.68 -2.71 -8.52
CA GLY A 76 1.90 -2.64 -7.29
C GLY A 76 2.43 -3.57 -6.21
N LEU A 77 2.26 -3.19 -4.94
CA LEU A 77 2.54 -4.08 -3.82
C LEU A 77 1.59 -5.28 -3.86
N GLN A 78 2.06 -6.43 -3.41
CA GLN A 78 1.24 -7.63 -3.32
C GLN A 78 0.19 -7.48 -2.20
N PRO A 79 -1.12 -7.59 -2.50
CA PRO A 79 -2.14 -7.75 -1.47
C PRO A 79 -1.91 -9.03 -0.66
N LYS A 80 -2.10 -8.98 0.66
CA LYS A 80 -1.92 -10.15 1.55
C LYS A 80 -2.83 -11.32 1.18
N GLN A 81 -4.01 -11.02 0.64
CA GLN A 81 -5.01 -11.99 0.20
C GLN A 81 -4.62 -12.77 -1.07
N SER A 82 -3.77 -12.20 -1.94
CA SER A 82 -3.50 -12.77 -3.27
C SER A 82 -2.96 -14.19 -3.25
N ARG A 83 -2.19 -14.57 -2.22
CA ARG A 83 -1.67 -15.93 -2.10
C ARG A 83 -2.79 -16.94 -1.82
N GLN A 84 -3.73 -16.60 -0.95
CA GLN A 84 -4.83 -17.48 -0.57
C GLN A 84 -5.75 -17.70 -1.78
N ASP A 85 -6.14 -16.62 -2.45
CA ASP A 85 -7.00 -16.70 -3.63
C ASP A 85 -6.37 -17.57 -4.72
N LEU A 86 -5.07 -17.36 -4.99
CA LEU A 86 -4.33 -18.16 -5.96
C LEU A 86 -4.33 -19.64 -5.58
N MET A 87 -4.06 -19.97 -4.32
CA MET A 87 -4.06 -21.35 -3.84
C MET A 87 -5.45 -21.99 -3.98
N GLU A 88 -6.51 -21.28 -3.63
CA GLU A 88 -7.89 -21.76 -3.80
C GLU A 88 -8.20 -22.10 -5.27
N TYR A 89 -7.78 -21.24 -6.20
CA TYR A 89 -7.95 -21.54 -7.63
C TYR A 89 -7.10 -22.72 -8.09
N MET A 90 -5.88 -22.89 -7.57
CA MET A 90 -5.02 -24.04 -7.89
C MET A 90 -5.59 -25.35 -7.36
N ASP A 91 -6.12 -25.35 -6.14
CA ASP A 91 -6.74 -26.52 -5.52
C ASP A 91 -8.00 -26.93 -6.29
N LYS A 92 -8.87 -25.96 -6.62
CA LYS A 92 -10.03 -26.18 -7.51
C LYS A 92 -9.61 -26.75 -8.86
N TRP A 93 -8.52 -26.24 -9.44
CA TRP A 93 -8.01 -26.75 -10.72
C TRP A 93 -7.56 -28.21 -10.62
N ALA A 94 -6.84 -28.57 -9.55
CA ALA A 94 -6.37 -29.93 -9.30
C ALA A 94 -7.52 -30.92 -9.01
N GLU A 95 -8.51 -30.51 -8.21
CA GLU A 95 -9.61 -31.38 -7.75
C GLU A 95 -10.77 -31.47 -8.74
N MET A 96 -11.17 -30.34 -9.32
CA MET A 96 -12.40 -30.25 -10.11
C MET A 96 -12.19 -30.49 -11.60
N LEU A 97 -10.97 -30.48 -12.14
CA LEU A 97 -10.78 -30.80 -13.56
C LEU A 97 -11.26 -32.21 -13.92
N VAL A 98 -10.90 -33.21 -13.10
CA VAL A 98 -11.38 -34.59 -13.33
C VAL A 98 -12.90 -34.66 -13.19
N PHE A 99 -13.48 -33.90 -12.26
CA PHE A 99 -14.93 -33.82 -12.09
C PHE A 99 -15.61 -33.18 -13.31
N ILE A 100 -15.14 -32.01 -13.76
CA ILE A 100 -15.67 -31.31 -14.94
C ILE A 100 -15.52 -32.16 -16.20
N TYR A 101 -14.36 -32.80 -16.41
CA TYR A 101 -14.14 -33.72 -17.55
C TYR A 101 -15.06 -34.94 -17.51
N LYS A 102 -15.38 -35.47 -16.32
CA LYS A 102 -16.21 -36.67 -16.16
C LYS A 102 -17.71 -36.40 -16.32
N TYR A 103 -18.17 -35.18 -16.07
CA TYR A 103 -19.59 -34.80 -16.10
C TYR A 103 -19.99 -33.86 -17.26
N ASN A 104 -19.07 -33.55 -18.20
CA ASN A 104 -19.35 -32.79 -19.43
C ASN A 104 -19.02 -33.55 -20.74
N LEU A 105 -18.95 -34.88 -20.71
CA LEU A 105 -19.07 -35.69 -21.93
C LEU A 105 -20.57 -35.92 -22.20
N PRO A 106 -21.03 -35.83 -23.46
CA PRO A 106 -22.45 -36.02 -23.83
C PRO A 106 -23.00 -37.38 -23.41
#